data_AF-A0A816FL33-F1
#
_entry.id   AF-A0A816FL33-F1
#
_cell.length_a   1.000
_cell.length_b   1.000
_cell.length_c   1.000
_cell.angle_alpha   90.00
_cell.angle_beta   90.00
_cell.angle_gamma   90.00
#
_symmetry.space_group_name_H-M   'P 1'
#
loop_
_entity.id
_entity.type
_entity.pdbx_description
1 polymer ?
#
loop_
_entity_poly.entity_id
_entity_poly.type
_entity_poly.pdbx_seq_one_letter_code
_entity_poly.pdbx_strand_id
1 'polypeptide(L)'
;LQADLAKERARQEEQDANERLKQQRLQQQEESKARLPEEPSDTEKNITRLKIRLPNDEGVLMRRFRINDTLQVLFDYLTTQGRMLGEYKLLTTYPKRDLTTLNQSDTFEQLKLYPQEQLILESL
;
A
#
# COMPACT_ATOMS: atom_id res chain seq x y z
N LEU A 1 -17.14 17.94 -39.22
CA LEU A 1 -17.66 16.56 -39.40
C LEU A 1 -16.62 15.48 -39.10
N GLN A 2 -15.57 15.27 -39.92
CA GLN A 2 -14.55 14.24 -39.62
C GLN A 2 -13.75 14.54 -38.33
N ALA A 3 -13.40 15.81 -38.10
CA ALA A 3 -12.70 16.24 -36.88
C ALA A 3 -13.57 16.08 -35.60
N ASP A 4 -14.88 16.27 -35.70
CA ASP A 4 -15.80 16.12 -34.57
C ASP A 4 -15.95 14.65 -34.17
N LEU A 5 -16.07 13.75 -35.17
CA LEU A 5 -16.12 12.30 -34.95
C LEU A 5 -14.83 11.74 -34.34
N ALA A 6 -13.66 12.24 -34.75
CA ALA A 6 -12.37 11.84 -34.18
C ALA A 6 -12.23 12.28 -32.71
N LYS A 7 -12.67 13.51 -32.40
CA LYS A 7 -12.64 14.06 -31.03
C LYS A 7 -13.58 13.31 -30.09
N GLU A 8 -14.74 12.89 -30.58
CA GLU A 8 -15.71 12.14 -29.79
C GLU A 8 -15.23 10.71 -29.48
N ARG A 9 -14.63 10.03 -30.47
CA ARG A 9 -13.99 8.72 -30.25
C ARG A 9 -12.84 8.78 -29.26
N ALA A 10 -11.94 9.77 -29.39
CA ALA A 10 -10.82 9.93 -28.45
C ALA A 10 -11.31 10.15 -27.00
N ARG A 11 -12.40 10.90 -26.82
CA ARG A 11 -13.02 11.10 -25.49
C ARG A 11 -13.62 9.81 -24.94
N GLN A 12 -14.32 9.03 -25.78
CA GLN A 12 -14.87 7.74 -25.38
C GLN A 12 -13.77 6.75 -25.01
N GLU A 13 -12.71 6.65 -25.81
CA GLU A 13 -11.57 5.78 -25.52
C GLU A 13 -10.86 6.17 -24.20
N GLU A 14 -10.70 7.47 -23.94
CA GLU A 14 -10.14 7.98 -22.68
C GLU A 14 -11.05 7.66 -21.48
N GLN A 15 -12.37 7.82 -21.64
CA GLN A 15 -13.35 7.47 -20.61
C GLN A 15 -13.31 5.97 -20.30
N ASP A 16 -13.36 5.12 -21.33
CA ASP A 16 -13.31 3.67 -21.19
C ASP A 16 -12.00 3.22 -20.53
N ALA A 17 -10.87 3.82 -20.90
CA ALA A 17 -9.58 3.52 -20.28
C ALA A 17 -9.55 3.91 -18.79
N ASN A 18 -10.07 5.09 -18.44
CA ASN A 18 -10.16 5.55 -17.07
C ASN A 18 -11.10 4.68 -16.22
N GLU A 19 -12.25 4.27 -16.77
CA GLU A 19 -13.17 3.38 -16.09
C GLU A 19 -12.54 2.01 -15.84
N ARG A 20 -11.85 1.42 -16.82
CA ARG A 20 -11.13 0.16 -16.66
C ARG A 20 -10.07 0.25 -15.57
N LEU A 21 -9.29 1.33 -15.56
CA LEU A 21 -8.27 1.55 -14.52
C LEU A 21 -8.91 1.66 -13.13
N LYS A 22 -10.02 2.39 -13.01
CA LYS A 22 -10.76 2.52 -11.74
C LYS A 22 -11.27 1.16 -11.26
N GLN A 23 -11.85 0.36 -12.14
CA GLN A 23 -12.34 -0.98 -11.80
C GLN A 23 -11.21 -1.91 -11.35
N GLN A 24 -10.06 -1.89 -12.06
CA GLN A 24 -8.89 -2.66 -11.67
C GLN A 24 -8.37 -2.26 -10.28
N ARG A 25 -8.34 -0.97 -9.96
CA ARG A 25 -7.93 -0.50 -8.64
C ARG A 25 -8.87 -0.96 -7.54
N LEU A 26 -10.18 -0.88 -7.76
CA LEU A 26 -11.18 -1.35 -6.80
C LEU A 26 -11.05 -2.86 -6.57
N GLN A 27 -10.85 -3.63 -7.65
CA GLN A 27 -10.65 -5.06 -7.54
C GLN A 27 -9.39 -5.41 -6.73
N GLN A 28 -8.26 -4.75 -6.99
CA GLN A 28 -7.03 -4.95 -6.22
C GLN A 28 -7.19 -4.60 -4.73
N GLN A 29 -7.97 -3.56 -4.43
CA GLN A 29 -8.29 -3.20 -3.04
C GLN A 29 -9.11 -4.29 -2.34
N GLU A 30 -10.15 -4.79 -2.98
CA GLU A 30 -10.99 -5.85 -2.40
C GLU A 30 -10.23 -7.17 -2.25
N GLU A 31 -9.42 -7.56 -3.23
CA GLU A 31 -8.56 -8.75 -3.13
C GLU A 31 -7.54 -8.61 -1.99
N SER A 32 -6.90 -7.44 -1.85
CA SER A 32 -5.96 -7.18 -0.76
C SER A 32 -6.66 -7.20 0.60
N LYS A 33 -7.87 -6.63 0.68
CA LYS A 33 -8.69 -6.64 1.89
C LYS A 33 -9.11 -8.05 2.29
N ALA A 34 -9.42 -8.92 1.33
CA ALA A 34 -9.77 -10.32 1.59
C ALA A 34 -8.59 -11.16 2.09
N ARG A 35 -7.36 -10.83 1.69
CA ARG A 35 -6.13 -11.50 2.17
C ARG A 35 -5.59 -10.92 3.48
N LEU A 36 -6.04 -9.73 3.86
CA LEU A 36 -5.54 -9.00 5.00
C LEU A 36 -5.94 -9.71 6.30
N PRO A 37 -4.99 -10.19 7.13
CA PRO A 37 -5.32 -10.75 8.43
C PRO A 37 -5.97 -9.70 9.34
N GLU A 38 -6.77 -10.16 10.29
CA GLU A 38 -7.31 -9.29 11.34
C GLU A 38 -6.19 -8.64 12.15
N GLU A 39 -6.39 -7.37 12.47
CA GLU A 39 -5.44 -6.62 13.28
C GLU A 39 -5.37 -7.22 14.71
N PRO A 40 -4.17 -7.61 15.19
CA PRO A 40 -4.03 -8.17 16.52
C PRO A 40 -4.38 -7.15 17.61
N SER A 41 -4.80 -7.67 18.77
CA SER A 41 -5.03 -6.91 20.00
C SER A 41 -3.73 -6.29 20.52
N ASP A 42 -3.83 -5.23 21.33
CA ASP A 42 -2.68 -4.65 22.03
C ASP A 42 -2.15 -5.55 23.16
N THR A 43 -2.97 -6.49 23.65
CA THR A 43 -2.60 -7.51 24.64
C THR A 43 -1.98 -8.78 24.03
N GLU A 44 -2.03 -8.93 22.71
CA GLU A 44 -1.44 -10.08 22.03
C GLU A 44 0.10 -9.99 22.09
N LYS A 45 0.77 -11.14 22.28
CA LYS A 45 2.24 -11.21 22.31
C LYS A 45 2.79 -11.16 20.89
N ASN A 46 4.07 -10.78 20.77
CA ASN A 46 4.80 -10.83 19.49
C ASN A 46 4.13 -10.01 18.39
N ILE A 47 3.75 -8.77 18.72
CA ILE A 47 3.19 -7.80 17.78
C ILE A 47 4.20 -6.68 17.47
N THR A 48 4.00 -6.04 16.33
CA THR A 48 4.64 -4.78 15.96
C THR A 48 3.61 -3.70 15.67
N ARG A 49 3.93 -2.45 16.01
CA ARG A 49 3.14 -1.25 15.68
C ARG A 49 3.85 -0.48 14.58
N LEU A 50 3.26 -0.43 13.38
CA LEU A 50 3.82 0.34 12.28
C LEU A 50 3.06 1.66 12.15
N LYS A 51 3.80 2.78 12.17
CA LYS A 51 3.28 4.12 11.91
C LYS A 51 3.80 4.57 10.55
N ILE A 52 2.92 4.66 9.54
CA ILE A 52 3.29 5.09 8.20
C ILE A 52 2.92 6.57 8.03
N ARG A 53 3.93 7.44 7.94
CA ARG A 53 3.74 8.85 7.60
C ARG A 53 3.45 8.95 6.11
N LEU A 54 2.31 9.54 5.77
CA LEU A 54 1.88 9.80 4.39
C LEU A 54 2.53 11.10 3.86
N PRO A 55 2.68 11.25 2.53
CA PRO A 55 3.21 12.47 1.92
C PRO A 55 2.23 13.65 2.06
N ASN A 56 2.69 14.86 1.74
CA ASN A 56 1.86 16.07 1.59
C ASN A 56 0.94 16.39 2.78
N ASP A 57 1.41 16.13 4.01
CA ASP A 57 0.65 16.34 5.24
C ASP A 57 -0.70 15.57 5.30
N GLU A 58 -0.87 14.51 4.50
CA GLU A 58 -2.05 13.63 4.50
C GLU A 58 -2.23 12.86 5.84
N GLY A 59 -1.23 12.92 6.72
CA GLY A 59 -1.29 12.39 8.08
C GLY A 59 -0.49 11.11 8.28
N VAL A 60 -0.96 10.26 9.18
CA VAL A 60 -0.26 9.03 9.60
C VAL A 60 -1.25 7.88 9.69
N LEU A 61 -0.92 6.77 9.03
CA LEU A 61 -1.59 5.49 9.23
C LEU A 61 -0.94 4.73 10.37
N MET A 62 -1.73 4.08 11.22
CA MET A 62 -1.23 3.27 12.32
C MET A 62 -1.96 1.94 12.36
N ARG A 63 -1.19 0.86 12.43
CA ARG A 63 -1.75 -0.50 12.50
C ARG A 63 -0.82 -1.45 13.24
N ARG A 64 -1.40 -2.38 14.01
CA ARG A 64 -0.68 -3.52 14.59
C ARG A 64 -0.61 -4.69 13.60
N PHE A 65 0.49 -5.43 13.68
CA PHE A 65 0.72 -6.67 12.94
C PHE A 65 1.39 -7.69 13.86
N ARG A 66 1.32 -8.97 13.53
CA ARG A 66 2.10 -10.01 14.22
C ARG A 66 3.52 -9.97 13.67
N ILE A 67 4.56 -10.17 14.48
CA ILE A 67 5.95 -10.12 13.98
C ILE A 67 6.26 -11.21 12.94
N ASN A 68 5.46 -12.28 12.90
CA ASN A 68 5.53 -13.36 11.92
C ASN A 68 4.76 -13.08 10.63
N ASP A 69 3.96 -12.00 10.59
CA ASP A 69 3.36 -11.56 9.33
C ASP A 69 4.47 -11.11 8.37
N THR A 70 4.25 -11.34 7.08
CA THR A 70 5.21 -11.00 6.03
C THR A 70 5.06 -9.56 5.59
N LEU A 71 6.09 -9.02 4.94
CA LEU A 71 6.07 -7.69 4.36
C LEU A 71 4.93 -7.52 3.33
N GLN A 72 4.52 -8.58 2.65
CA GLN A 72 3.32 -8.59 1.79
C GLN A 72 2.07 -8.09 2.52
N VAL A 73 1.88 -8.45 3.79
CA VAL A 73 0.71 -8.05 4.58
C VAL A 73 0.66 -6.53 4.78
N LEU A 74 1.82 -5.88 4.89
CA LEU A 74 1.92 -4.42 4.94
C LEU A 74 1.55 -3.78 3.59
N PHE A 75 1.96 -4.37 2.47
CA PHE A 75 1.61 -3.87 1.15
C PHE A 75 0.14 -4.09 0.79
N ASP A 76 -0.44 -5.22 1.17
CA ASP A 76 -1.87 -5.46 1.08
C ASP A 76 -2.63 -4.41 1.93
N TYR A 77 -2.18 -4.11 3.16
CA TYR A 77 -2.76 -3.02 3.96
C TYR A 77 -2.71 -1.68 3.24
N LEU A 78 -1.55 -1.26 2.73
CA LEU A 78 -1.41 0.00 1.99
C LEU A 78 -2.28 0.03 0.73
N THR A 79 -2.44 -1.10 0.07
CA THR A 79 -3.34 -1.25 -1.08
C THR A 79 -4.79 -0.99 -0.66
N THR A 80 -5.26 -1.53 0.47
CA THR A 80 -6.61 -1.20 1.00
C THR A 80 -6.80 0.28 1.34
N GLN A 81 -5.70 1.00 1.60
CA GLN A 81 -5.70 2.46 1.82
C GLN A 81 -5.54 3.25 0.52
N GLY A 82 -5.60 2.59 -0.65
CA GLY A 82 -5.54 3.23 -1.96
C GLY A 82 -4.12 3.52 -2.47
N ARG A 83 -3.08 2.92 -1.87
CA ARG A 83 -1.68 3.08 -2.28
C ARG A 83 -1.22 1.81 -2.99
N MET A 84 -1.07 1.85 -4.31
CA MET A 84 -0.64 0.68 -5.07
C MET A 84 0.88 0.53 -5.05
N LEU A 85 1.36 -0.71 -4.99
CA LEU A 85 2.78 -0.98 -5.20
C LEU A 85 3.24 -0.42 -6.56
N GLY A 86 4.40 0.23 -6.57
CA GLY A 86 4.91 0.93 -7.75
C GLY A 86 4.52 2.41 -7.85
N GLU A 87 3.67 2.92 -6.96
CA GLU A 87 3.34 4.35 -6.85
C GLU A 87 4.09 5.07 -5.72
N TYR A 88 4.80 4.31 -4.88
CA TYR A 88 5.51 4.83 -3.71
C TYR A 88 6.76 4.03 -3.38
N LYS A 89 7.64 4.66 -2.59
CA LYS A 89 8.67 4.01 -1.77
C LYS A 89 8.24 4.02 -0.31
N LEU A 90 8.64 2.98 0.42
CA LEU A 90 8.31 2.85 1.84
C LEU A 90 9.60 2.71 2.64
N LEU A 91 9.98 3.80 3.31
CA LEU A 91 11.30 3.94 3.89
C LEU A 91 11.25 3.80 5.41
N THR A 92 12.22 3.09 5.99
CA THR A 92 12.48 3.17 7.43
C THR A 92 13.21 4.46 7.79
N THR A 93 13.03 4.96 9.01
CA THR A 93 13.76 6.15 9.51
C THR A 93 15.23 5.86 9.81
N TYR A 94 15.55 4.79 10.54
CA TYR A 94 16.93 4.44 10.86
C TYR A 94 17.12 2.93 11.19
N PRO A 95 18.11 2.24 10.58
CA PRO A 95 18.85 2.66 9.39
C PRO A 95 17.89 2.84 8.20
N LYS A 96 18.18 3.80 7.31
CA LYS A 96 17.33 4.06 6.14
C LYS A 96 17.39 2.88 5.17
N ARG A 97 16.26 2.22 4.95
CA ARG A 97 16.07 1.09 4.02
C ARG A 97 14.80 1.32 3.23
N ASP A 98 14.81 0.93 1.96
CA ASP A 98 13.62 0.95 1.12
C ASP A 98 12.93 -0.42 1.14
N LEU A 99 11.82 -0.53 1.87
CA LEU A 99 11.09 -1.77 2.05
C LEU A 99 10.48 -2.28 0.74
N THR A 100 10.18 -1.40 -0.23
CA THR A 100 9.61 -1.84 -1.53
C THR A 100 10.60 -2.61 -2.39
N THR A 101 11.89 -2.55 -2.05
CA THR A 101 12.97 -3.29 -2.74
C THR A 101 13.31 -4.62 -2.08
N LEU A 102 12.71 -4.93 -0.92
CA LEU A 102 12.98 -6.13 -0.15
C LEU A 102 12.07 -7.29 -0.55
N ASN A 103 12.40 -8.49 -0.09
CA ASN A 103 11.59 -9.66 -0.34
C ASN A 103 10.27 -9.60 0.44
N GLN A 104 9.15 -9.68 -0.27
CA GLN A 104 7.80 -9.58 0.28
C GLN A 104 7.45 -10.74 1.21
N SER A 105 8.16 -11.88 1.10
CA SER A 105 7.97 -13.03 1.98
C SER A 105 8.68 -12.91 3.32
N ASP A 106 9.58 -11.93 3.50
CA ASP A 106 10.30 -11.76 4.76
C ASP A 106 9.34 -11.25 5.84
N THR A 107 9.45 -11.80 7.05
CA THR A 107 8.62 -11.40 8.20
C THR A 107 9.09 -10.09 8.80
N PHE A 108 8.20 -9.40 9.53
CA PHE A 108 8.59 -8.21 10.29
C PHE A 108 9.71 -8.52 11.31
N GLU A 109 9.74 -9.73 11.87
CA GLU A 109 10.83 -10.19 12.74
C GLU A 109 12.16 -10.28 11.98
N GLN A 110 12.19 -10.95 10.82
CA GLN A 110 13.40 -11.07 9.99
C GLN A 110 13.93 -9.69 9.56
N LEU A 111 13.01 -8.76 9.27
CA LEU A 111 13.33 -7.39 8.86
C LEU A 111 13.64 -6.46 10.05
N LYS A 112 13.52 -6.93 11.29
CA LYS A 112 13.69 -6.15 12.52
C LYS A 112 12.76 -4.94 12.58
N LEU A 113 11.52 -5.10 12.12
CA LEU A 113 10.48 -4.08 12.13
C LEU A 113 9.57 -4.22 13.36
N TYR A 114 10.15 -4.24 14.57
CA TYR A 114 9.45 -4.45 15.83
C TYR A 114 10.24 -3.87 17.02
N PRO A 115 9.60 -3.54 18.16
CA PRO A 115 8.16 -3.64 18.45
C PRO A 115 7.34 -2.44 17.96
N GLN A 116 7.99 -1.34 17.58
CA GLN A 116 7.32 -0.19 16.98
C GLN A 116 8.26 0.50 16.02
N GLU A 117 7.81 0.74 14.79
CA GLU A 117 8.59 1.42 13.75
C GLU A 117 7.80 2.58 13.15
N GLN A 118 8.54 3.60 12.72
CA GLN A 118 8.00 4.67 11.93
C GLN A 118 8.52 4.57 10.49
N LEU A 119 7.59 4.45 9.56
CA LEU A 119 7.85 4.36 8.14
C LEU A 119 7.44 5.68 7.47
N ILE A 120 8.08 6.00 6.36
CA ILE A 120 7.79 7.17 5.54
C ILE A 120 7.39 6.67 4.15
N LEU A 121 6.20 7.05 3.72
CA LEU A 121 5.73 6.80 2.36
C LEU A 121 6.08 8.01 1.49
N GLU A 122 6.90 7.79 0.46
CA GLU A 122 7.27 8.79 -0.53
C GLU A 122 6.62 8.43 -1.87
N SER A 123 5.83 9.34 -2.45
CA SER A 123 5.27 9.14 -3.79
C SER A 123 6.38 9.11 -4.85
N LEU A 124 6.19 8.28 -5.88
CA LEU A 124 7.08 8.19 -7.04
C LEU A 124 6.73 9.20 -8.15
#